data_AF-A0A7W7SIE8-F1
#
_entry.id   AF-A0A7W7SIE8-F1
#
_cell.length_a   1.000
_cell.length_b   1.000
_cell.length_c   1.000
_cell.angle_alpha   90.00
_cell.angle_beta   90.00
_cell.angle_gamma   90.00
#
_symmetry.space_group_name_H-M   'P 1'
#
loop_
_entity.id
_entity.type
_entity.pdbx_description
1 polymer ?
#
loop_
_entity_poly.entity_id
_entity_poly.type
_entity_poly.pdbx_seq_one_letter_code
_entity_poly.pdbx_strand_id
1 'polypeptide(L)'
;MERLRVTGVTYLGGHPRHPRLIEGLRLDVALAGLSVGRPLRSLLSVSWPSLTSLYVLTVEDVERKAHSWEFLNFPNLPRTWDPGDAASVIGLGIDDVTCWLLVPQMPVRELRTRLASWTLGATDAQQQAGTGDAGTPEQTASQAIALWRAAGLGREPLTDRKTLSYRLAVAEQHRRSGDLLSALTLLQQLATQAVETFGATDQATVVARNNLAFALAVGGFRHEAIEAYWEILDDLAAAGIADQAKAEMFARQNLARLHDPHWQP
;
A
#
# COMPACT_ATOMS: atom_id res chain seq x y z
N MET A 1 0.31 13.39 -17.18
CA MET A 1 -0.27 12.60 -16.06
C MET A 1 -1.09 13.50 -15.17
N GLU A 2 -2.29 13.05 -14.80
CA GLU A 2 -3.21 13.80 -13.95
C GLU A 2 -2.83 13.68 -12.46
N ARG A 3 -2.89 14.80 -11.75
CA ARG A 3 -2.76 14.83 -10.28
C ARG A 3 -4.08 14.35 -9.68
N LEU A 4 -4.04 13.50 -8.66
CA LEU A 4 -5.24 13.25 -7.86
C LEU A 4 -5.51 14.49 -7.02
N ARG A 5 -6.66 15.11 -7.26
CA ARG A 5 -7.09 16.33 -6.57
C ARG A 5 -8.28 16.04 -5.66
N VAL A 6 -8.15 16.49 -4.42
CA VAL A 6 -9.21 16.47 -3.41
C VAL A 6 -9.39 17.89 -2.87
N THR A 7 -10.62 18.41 -2.90
CA THR A 7 -10.95 19.79 -2.53
C THR A 7 -11.78 19.82 -1.25
N GLY A 8 -11.81 20.98 -0.58
CA GLY A 8 -12.55 21.13 0.68
C GLY A 8 -11.81 20.51 1.87
N VAL A 9 -10.53 20.21 1.71
CA VAL A 9 -9.69 19.63 2.77
C VAL A 9 -9.50 20.65 3.88
N THR A 10 -9.55 20.21 5.12
CA THR A 10 -9.24 21.03 6.29
C THR A 10 -7.95 20.54 6.91
N TYR A 11 -6.96 21.41 7.02
CA TYR A 11 -5.75 21.12 7.78
C TYR A 11 -6.07 21.28 9.28
N LEU A 12 -5.89 20.22 10.05
CA LEU A 12 -6.25 20.16 11.47
C LEU A 12 -5.09 20.59 12.38
N GLY A 13 -3.84 20.50 11.92
CA GLY A 13 -2.66 20.83 12.72
C GLY A 13 -1.60 19.73 12.72
N GLY A 14 -0.65 19.85 13.65
CA GLY A 14 0.42 18.87 13.88
C GLY A 14 1.80 19.27 13.37
N HIS A 15 1.90 20.27 12.49
CA HIS A 15 3.20 20.86 12.12
C HIS A 15 3.54 22.06 13.02
N PRO A 16 4.77 22.18 13.56
CA PRO A 16 5.15 23.30 14.44
C PRO A 16 4.95 24.69 13.81
N ARG A 17 5.11 24.79 12.49
CA ARG A 17 4.95 26.05 11.73
C ARG A 17 3.48 26.46 11.51
N HIS A 18 2.53 25.53 11.68
CA HIS A 18 1.10 25.76 11.43
C HIS A 18 0.26 25.10 12.53
N PRO A 19 0.13 25.74 13.71
CA PRO A 19 -0.60 25.14 14.83
C PRO A 19 -2.13 25.31 14.74
N ARG A 20 -2.64 26.02 13.72
CA ARG A 20 -4.06 26.38 13.61
C ARG A 20 -4.77 25.54 12.55
N LEU A 21 -6.06 25.32 12.79
CA LEU A 21 -6.97 24.74 11.82
C LEU A 21 -7.16 25.68 10.62
N ILE A 22 -7.11 25.15 9.41
CA ILE A 22 -7.26 25.91 8.16
C ILE A 22 -8.17 25.14 7.20
N GLU A 23 -9.31 25.72 6.88
CA GLU A 23 -10.33 25.13 5.99
C GLU A 23 -10.18 25.57 4.53
N GLY A 24 -10.92 24.89 3.65
CA GLY A 24 -11.04 25.26 2.24
C GLY A 24 -9.76 25.03 1.44
N LEU A 25 -8.97 24.04 1.84
CA LEU A 25 -7.75 23.66 1.16
C LEU A 25 -8.02 22.61 0.09
N ARG A 26 -6.99 22.42 -0.72
CA ARG A 26 -6.88 21.39 -1.73
C ARG A 26 -5.69 20.52 -1.39
N LEU A 27 -5.89 19.20 -1.42
CA LEU A 27 -4.83 18.21 -1.47
C LEU A 27 -4.61 17.82 -2.93
N ASP A 28 -3.40 18.04 -3.43
CA ASP A 28 -2.93 17.57 -4.73
C ASP A 28 -1.88 16.49 -4.51
N VAL A 29 -2.11 15.31 -5.08
CA VAL A 29 -1.22 14.15 -5.08
C VAL A 29 -0.58 14.02 -6.46
N ALA A 30 0.75 14.00 -6.52
CA ALA A 30 1.51 13.99 -7.77
C ALA A 30 2.75 13.10 -7.65
N LEU A 31 3.40 12.76 -8.78
CA LEU A 31 4.64 11.99 -8.77
C LEU A 31 5.77 12.63 -7.94
N ALA A 32 5.78 13.95 -7.80
CA ALA A 32 6.78 14.66 -6.99
C ALA A 32 6.49 14.67 -5.49
N GLY A 33 5.27 14.34 -5.06
CA GLY A 33 4.86 14.44 -3.66
C GLY A 33 3.40 14.82 -3.46
N LEU A 34 3.11 15.22 -2.22
CA LEU A 34 1.83 15.77 -1.79
C LEU A 34 1.97 17.28 -1.63
N SER A 35 0.91 18.01 -1.99
CA SER A 35 0.80 19.41 -1.60
C SER A 35 -0.60 19.70 -1.08
N VAL A 36 -0.65 20.45 0.02
CA VAL A 36 -1.86 20.97 0.62
C VAL A 36 -1.81 22.47 0.53
N GLY A 37 -2.87 23.11 0.06
CA GLY A 37 -2.91 24.57 -0.01
C GLY A 37 -4.13 25.11 -0.73
N ARG A 38 -4.10 26.41 -1.01
CA ARG A 38 -5.05 27.08 -1.90
C ARG A 38 -4.49 27.09 -3.33
N PRO A 39 -5.31 27.35 -4.37
CA PRO A 39 -4.87 27.30 -5.76
C PRO A 39 -3.61 28.11 -6.09
N LEU A 40 -3.35 29.19 -5.35
CA LEU A 40 -2.24 30.11 -5.57
C LEU A 40 -1.17 30.09 -4.46
N ARG A 41 -1.37 29.33 -3.36
CA ARG A 41 -0.43 29.27 -2.23
C ARG A 41 -0.44 27.89 -1.59
N SER A 42 0.71 27.22 -1.60
CA SER A 42 0.92 25.99 -0.83
C SER A 42 1.03 26.33 0.65
N LEU A 43 0.30 25.57 1.48
CA LEU A 43 0.45 25.55 2.93
C LEU A 43 1.54 24.56 3.33
N LEU A 44 1.49 23.37 2.74
CA LEU A 44 2.40 22.26 3.00
C LEU A 44 2.74 21.61 1.66
N SER A 45 4.02 21.33 1.43
CA SER A 45 4.48 20.51 0.31
C SER A 45 5.45 19.48 0.85
N VAL A 46 5.17 18.21 0.59
CA VAL A 46 5.92 17.07 1.11
C VAL A 46 6.38 16.23 -0.06
N SER A 47 7.69 16.09 -0.21
CA SER A 47 8.25 15.13 -1.17
C SER A 47 8.05 13.70 -0.66
N TRP A 48 7.92 12.72 -1.56
CA TRP A 48 7.77 11.33 -1.13
C TRP A 48 8.90 10.82 -0.23
N PRO A 49 10.18 11.14 -0.47
CA PRO A 49 11.27 10.75 0.43
C PRO A 49 11.16 11.34 1.85
N SER A 50 10.49 12.49 2.00
CA SER A 50 10.30 13.15 3.31
C SER A 50 9.11 12.59 4.08
N LEU A 51 8.24 11.80 3.45
CA LEU A 51 7.05 11.28 4.08
C LEU A 51 7.35 9.93 4.76
N THR A 52 7.35 9.92 6.09
CA THR A 52 7.63 8.72 6.89
C THR A 52 6.41 7.82 7.01
N SER A 53 5.21 8.39 6.96
CA SER A 53 3.96 7.63 6.99
C SER A 53 2.81 8.41 6.35
N LEU A 54 1.85 7.70 5.73
CA LEU A 54 0.51 8.23 5.51
C LEU A 54 -0.51 7.26 6.09
N TYR A 55 -1.50 7.80 6.79
CA TYR A 55 -2.63 7.05 7.29
C TYR A 55 -3.90 7.63 6.69
N VAL A 56 -4.79 6.78 6.20
CA VAL A 56 -6.19 7.16 5.92
C VAL A 56 -7.04 6.45 6.95
N LEU A 57 -7.72 7.19 7.81
CA LEU A 57 -8.41 6.67 8.99
C LEU A 57 -9.84 7.20 9.02
N THR A 58 -10.73 6.47 9.70
CA THR A 58 -12.03 7.03 10.07
C THR A 58 -11.81 8.05 11.20
N VAL A 59 -12.77 8.93 11.40
CA VAL A 59 -12.78 9.83 12.56
C VAL A 59 -12.77 9.02 13.86
N GLU A 60 -13.58 7.97 13.93
CA GLU A 60 -13.63 7.05 15.07
C GLU A 60 -12.29 6.37 15.35
N ASP A 61 -11.56 5.94 14.30
CA ASP A 61 -10.23 5.35 14.46
C ASP A 61 -9.25 6.33 15.11
N VAL A 62 -9.33 7.61 14.73
CA VAL A 62 -8.50 8.67 15.29
C VAL A 62 -8.87 8.94 16.74
N GLU A 63 -10.15 9.06 17.07
CA GLU A 63 -10.62 9.27 18.46
C GLU A 63 -10.21 8.12 19.38
N ARG A 64 -10.36 6.88 18.90
CA ARG A 64 -9.94 5.66 19.61
C ARG A 64 -8.43 5.62 19.82
N LYS A 65 -7.66 6.06 18.82
CA LYS A 65 -6.19 6.02 18.84
C LYS A 65 -5.54 7.25 19.46
N ALA A 66 -6.25 8.35 19.68
CA ALA A 66 -5.73 9.58 20.28
C ALA A 66 -5.10 9.39 21.67
N HIS A 67 -5.42 8.29 22.36
CA HIS A 67 -4.86 7.90 23.66
C HIS A 67 -3.62 6.99 23.56
N SER A 68 -3.20 6.60 22.36
CA SER A 68 -2.02 5.75 22.11
C SER A 68 -0.79 6.60 21.79
N TRP A 69 0.40 6.13 22.21
CA TRP A 69 1.65 6.85 22.03
C TRP A 69 2.02 7.10 20.55
N GLU A 70 1.56 6.23 19.64
CA GLU A 70 1.72 6.40 18.19
C GLU A 70 0.98 7.62 17.61
N PHE A 71 0.01 8.18 18.34
CA PHE A 71 -0.85 9.30 17.93
C PHE A 71 -0.72 10.51 18.86
N LEU A 72 0.27 10.49 19.76
CA LEU A 72 0.74 11.70 20.44
C LEU A 72 0.99 12.74 19.34
N ASN A 73 0.39 13.92 19.45
CA ASN A 73 0.34 15.02 18.46
C ASN A 73 -0.90 15.10 17.56
N PHE A 74 -1.97 14.33 17.79
CA PHE A 74 -3.26 14.71 17.21
C PHE A 74 -3.72 16.08 17.76
N PRO A 75 -4.08 17.05 16.90
CA PRO A 75 -4.43 18.40 17.34
C PRO A 75 -5.67 18.39 18.23
N ASN A 76 -5.69 19.24 19.26
CA ASN A 76 -6.89 19.45 20.08
C ASN A 76 -7.98 20.12 19.23
N LEU A 77 -8.94 19.33 18.78
CA LEU A 77 -10.05 19.83 17.98
C LEU A 77 -11.08 20.55 18.87
N PRO A 78 -11.79 21.56 18.32
CA PRO A 78 -12.87 22.23 19.04
C PRO A 78 -13.93 21.22 19.51
N ARG A 79 -14.54 21.45 20.68
CA ARG A 79 -15.63 20.59 21.21
C ARG A 79 -16.86 20.49 20.30
N THR A 80 -17.03 21.43 19.37
CA THR A 80 -18.12 21.48 18.40
C THR A 80 -17.70 20.97 17.02
N TRP A 81 -16.54 20.32 16.91
CA TRP A 81 -16.06 19.77 15.66
C TRP A 81 -16.87 18.52 15.31
N ASP A 82 -17.67 18.63 14.25
CA ASP A 82 -18.37 17.52 13.61
C ASP A 82 -17.81 17.35 12.20
N PRO A 83 -17.00 16.31 11.95
CA PRO A 83 -16.42 16.05 10.63
C PRO A 83 -17.47 15.56 9.60
N GLY A 84 -18.67 15.19 10.04
CA GLY A 84 -19.71 14.57 9.23
C GLY A 84 -19.47 13.07 8.99
N ASP A 85 -20.57 12.32 8.81
CA ASP A 85 -20.57 10.85 8.77
C ASP A 85 -19.70 10.23 7.67
N ALA A 86 -19.49 10.94 6.57
CA ALA A 86 -18.78 10.44 5.39
C ALA A 86 -17.34 10.95 5.26
N ALA A 87 -16.68 11.35 6.35
CA ALA A 87 -15.33 11.92 6.28
C ALA A 87 -14.20 10.89 6.45
N SER A 88 -13.02 11.25 5.90
CA SER A 88 -11.75 10.57 6.17
C SER A 88 -10.77 11.53 6.83
N VAL A 89 -9.93 11.01 7.73
CA VAL A 89 -8.79 11.73 8.26
C VAL A 89 -7.51 11.19 7.64
N ILE A 90 -6.67 12.08 7.13
CA ILE A 90 -5.33 11.76 6.65
C ILE A 90 -4.31 12.20 7.69
N GLY A 91 -3.46 11.29 8.15
CA GLY A 91 -2.25 11.61 8.91
C GLY A 91 -1.03 11.54 8.01
N LEU A 92 -0.20 12.58 7.98
CA LEU A 92 1.04 12.68 7.20
C LEU A 92 2.22 12.75 8.16
N GLY A 93 2.96 11.67 8.33
CA GLY A 93 4.23 11.68 9.07
C GLY A 93 5.33 12.33 8.23
N ILE A 94 5.95 13.37 8.79
CA ILE A 94 7.05 14.13 8.19
C ILE A 94 8.08 14.31 9.29
N ASP A 95 9.26 13.70 9.14
CA ASP A 95 10.24 13.61 10.22
C ASP A 95 9.60 13.05 11.51
N ASP A 96 9.72 13.77 12.64
CA ASP A 96 9.15 13.42 13.95
C ASP A 96 7.76 14.03 14.19
N VAL A 97 7.11 14.62 13.17
CA VAL A 97 5.80 15.28 13.31
C VAL A 97 4.75 14.65 12.40
N THR A 98 3.50 14.59 12.88
CA THR A 98 2.37 14.12 12.07
C THR A 98 1.42 15.27 11.78
N CYS A 99 1.23 15.59 10.51
CA CYS A 99 0.26 16.58 10.05
C CYS A 99 -1.08 15.94 9.76
N TRP A 100 -2.16 16.53 10.23
CA TRP A 100 -3.51 15.96 10.11
C TRP A 100 -4.37 16.76 9.15
N LEU A 101 -5.08 16.06 8.26
CA LEU A 101 -6.02 16.63 7.31
C LEU A 101 -7.37 15.93 7.46
N LEU A 102 -8.45 16.69 7.45
CA LEU A 102 -9.80 16.19 7.27
C LEU A 102 -10.18 16.29 5.79
N VAL A 103 -10.66 15.18 5.23
CA VAL A 103 -11.27 15.12 3.91
C VAL A 103 -12.78 14.93 4.11
N PRO A 104 -13.58 16.00 4.02
CA PRO A 104 -15.02 15.88 4.21
C PRO A 104 -15.67 15.13 3.05
N GLN A 105 -16.78 14.45 3.33
CA GLN A 105 -17.63 13.81 2.31
C GLN A 105 -16.90 12.80 1.40
N MET A 106 -15.81 12.20 1.89
CA MET A 106 -15.12 11.10 1.23
C MET A 106 -14.80 10.01 2.27
N PRO A 107 -15.52 8.88 2.27
CA PRO A 107 -15.26 7.78 3.19
C PRO A 107 -13.89 7.15 2.95
N VAL A 108 -13.31 6.54 4.00
CA VAL A 108 -11.96 5.96 3.99
C VAL A 108 -11.75 5.00 2.83
N ARG A 109 -12.73 4.13 2.57
CA ARG A 109 -12.66 3.14 1.48
C ARG A 109 -12.57 3.82 0.12
N GLU A 110 -13.34 4.88 -0.10
CA GLU A 110 -13.35 5.62 -1.36
C GLU A 110 -12.03 6.37 -1.55
N LEU A 111 -11.57 7.11 -0.54
CA LEU A 111 -10.31 7.83 -0.60
C LEU A 111 -9.13 6.89 -0.85
N ARG A 112 -9.05 5.76 -0.15
CA ARG A 112 -8.03 4.72 -0.40
C ARG A 112 -8.13 4.16 -1.82
N THR A 113 -9.34 3.91 -2.32
CA THR A 113 -9.54 3.40 -3.70
C THR A 113 -9.06 4.41 -4.74
N ARG A 114 -9.33 5.71 -4.53
CA ARG A 114 -8.88 6.79 -5.42
C ARG A 114 -7.36 6.94 -5.39
N LEU A 115 -6.76 6.89 -4.20
CA LEU A 115 -5.31 6.90 -4.03
C LEU A 115 -4.68 5.68 -4.70
N ALA A 116 -5.20 4.48 -4.48
CA ALA A 116 -4.71 3.24 -5.10
C ALA A 116 -4.80 3.28 -6.63
N SER A 117 -5.95 3.69 -7.16
CA SER A 117 -6.15 3.81 -8.62
C SER A 117 -5.20 4.83 -9.24
N TRP A 118 -5.00 5.96 -8.56
CA TRP A 118 -4.05 6.98 -9.00
C TRP A 118 -2.61 6.46 -8.96
N THR A 119 -2.21 5.79 -7.86
CA THR A 119 -0.87 5.21 -7.72
C THR A 119 -0.59 4.16 -8.78
N LEU A 120 -1.55 3.26 -9.08
CA LEU A 120 -1.43 2.28 -10.17
C LEU A 120 -1.22 2.95 -11.53
N GLY A 121 -2.08 3.92 -11.87
CA GLY A 121 -1.94 4.67 -13.11
C GLY A 121 -0.62 5.45 -13.18
N ALA A 122 -0.13 5.92 -12.03
CA ALA A 122 1.14 6.62 -11.93
C ALA A 122 2.35 5.70 -12.11
N THR A 123 2.33 4.52 -11.49
CA THR A 123 3.37 3.51 -11.67
C THR A 123 3.38 2.97 -13.10
N ASP A 124 2.21 2.75 -13.71
CA ASP A 124 2.10 2.23 -15.08
C ASP A 124 2.60 3.27 -16.10
N ALA A 125 2.21 4.53 -15.93
CA ALA A 125 2.68 5.61 -16.79
C ALA A 125 4.20 5.83 -16.64
N GLN A 126 4.75 5.69 -15.43
CA GLN A 126 6.19 5.79 -15.20
C GLN A 126 6.97 4.60 -15.79
N GLN A 127 6.38 3.41 -15.82
CA GLN A 127 6.95 2.22 -16.50
C GLN A 127 6.88 2.36 -18.03
N GLN A 128 5.79 2.91 -18.56
CA GLN A 128 5.60 3.11 -20.01
C GLN A 128 6.43 4.26 -20.57
N ALA A 129 6.69 5.31 -19.79
CA ALA A 129 7.46 6.48 -20.20
C ALA A 129 8.99 6.24 -20.23
N GLY A 130 9.43 5.03 -20.57
CA GLY A 130 10.84 4.64 -20.58
C GLY A 130 11.77 5.71 -21.16
N THR A 131 12.67 6.22 -20.29
CA THR A 131 13.78 7.16 -20.55
C THR A 131 13.39 8.62 -20.84
N GLY A 132 14.01 9.66 -20.26
CA GLY A 132 15.25 9.74 -19.48
C GLY A 132 15.10 10.71 -18.31
N ASP A 133 15.42 10.19 -17.13
CA ASP A 133 15.60 10.74 -15.77
C ASP A 133 14.97 9.81 -14.72
N ALA A 134 14.17 8.83 -15.17
CA ALA A 134 13.70 7.73 -14.33
C ALA A 134 14.92 6.95 -13.81
N GLY A 135 15.14 7.04 -12.51
CA GLY A 135 16.22 6.36 -11.81
C GLY A 135 16.26 4.84 -12.02
N THR A 136 17.20 4.16 -11.37
CA THR A 136 17.33 2.70 -11.47
C THR A 136 15.99 1.99 -11.17
N PRO A 137 15.77 0.75 -11.65
CA PRO A 137 14.57 -0.02 -11.33
C PRO A 137 14.28 -0.09 -9.82
N GLU A 138 15.33 -0.13 -9.01
CA GLU A 138 15.27 -0.09 -7.55
C GLU A 138 14.80 1.27 -7.02
N GLN A 139 15.27 2.37 -7.60
CA GLN A 139 14.81 3.72 -7.27
C GLN A 139 13.35 3.92 -7.65
N THR A 140 12.93 3.41 -8.81
CA THR A 140 11.53 3.43 -9.24
C THR A 140 10.64 2.59 -8.30
N ALA A 141 11.11 1.41 -7.90
CA ALA A 141 10.40 0.57 -6.94
C ALA A 141 10.30 1.23 -5.55
N SER A 142 11.38 1.88 -5.09
CA SER A 142 11.41 2.62 -3.83
C SER A 142 10.45 3.82 -3.85
N GLN A 143 10.38 4.55 -4.97
CA GLN A 143 9.40 5.62 -5.17
C GLN A 143 7.97 5.08 -5.16
N ALA A 144 7.72 3.94 -5.80
CA ALA A 144 6.41 3.29 -5.74
C ALA A 144 6.05 2.91 -4.30
N ILE A 145 6.94 2.25 -3.54
CA ILE A 145 6.71 1.92 -2.12
C ILE A 145 6.38 3.17 -1.32
N ALA A 146 7.12 4.27 -1.54
CA ALA A 146 6.84 5.55 -0.90
C ALA A 146 5.43 6.05 -1.26
N LEU A 147 5.04 6.02 -2.54
CA LEU A 147 3.69 6.36 -3.02
C LEU A 147 2.59 5.49 -2.37
N TRP A 148 2.81 4.18 -2.24
CA TRP A 148 1.87 3.24 -1.62
C TRP A 148 1.74 3.47 -0.11
N ARG A 149 2.87 3.57 0.61
CA ARG A 149 2.87 3.97 2.04
C ARG A 149 2.19 5.30 2.23
N ALA A 150 2.48 6.23 1.33
CA ALA A 150 1.90 7.54 1.31
C ALA A 150 0.44 7.58 0.85
N ALA A 151 -0.12 6.51 0.33
CA ALA A 151 -1.54 6.41 0.07
C ALA A 151 -2.28 5.77 1.26
N GLY A 152 -1.55 5.43 2.33
CA GLY A 152 -2.08 4.70 3.48
C GLY A 152 -2.41 3.26 3.14
N LEU A 153 -1.81 2.76 2.06
CA LEU A 153 -2.03 1.43 1.50
C LEU A 153 -0.94 0.50 2.05
N GLY A 154 -1.35 -0.66 2.57
CA GLY A 154 -0.43 -1.72 2.98
C GLY A 154 -0.68 -2.32 4.37
N ARG A 155 -1.56 -1.73 5.17
CA ARG A 155 -1.86 -2.19 6.56
C ARG A 155 -3.34 -2.40 6.83
N GLU A 156 -4.19 -2.21 5.84
CA GLU A 156 -5.63 -2.43 5.94
C GLU A 156 -5.95 -3.91 6.14
N PRO A 157 -7.02 -4.22 6.90
CA PRO A 157 -7.51 -5.58 7.00
C PRO A 157 -7.87 -6.09 5.60
N LEU A 158 -7.49 -7.33 5.33
CA LEU A 158 -7.80 -7.99 4.08
C LEU A 158 -9.30 -8.35 4.07
N THR A 159 -10.11 -7.53 3.41
CA THR A 159 -11.57 -7.75 3.33
C THR A 159 -12.07 -8.01 1.92
N ASP A 160 -11.30 -7.61 0.91
CA ASP A 160 -11.65 -7.83 -0.49
C ASP A 160 -10.43 -8.12 -1.38
N ARG A 161 -10.69 -8.69 -2.56
CA ARG A 161 -9.65 -9.07 -3.52
C ARG A 161 -8.89 -7.87 -4.08
N LYS A 162 -9.50 -6.68 -4.13
CA LYS A 162 -8.81 -5.46 -4.58
C LYS A 162 -7.71 -5.07 -3.58
N THR A 163 -8.01 -5.20 -2.30
CA THR A 163 -7.08 -4.99 -1.20
C THR A 163 -5.90 -5.97 -1.30
N LEU A 164 -6.17 -7.24 -1.57
CA LEU A 164 -5.13 -8.23 -1.80
C LEU A 164 -4.22 -7.84 -2.99
N SER A 165 -4.82 -7.55 -4.15
CA SER A 165 -4.09 -7.28 -5.39
C SER A 165 -3.08 -6.14 -5.24
N TYR A 166 -3.48 -5.02 -4.63
CA TYR A 166 -2.54 -3.91 -4.48
C TYR A 166 -1.47 -4.20 -3.42
N ARG A 167 -1.79 -4.91 -2.33
CA ARG A 167 -0.79 -5.28 -1.30
C ARG A 167 0.24 -6.28 -1.83
N LEU A 168 -0.17 -7.18 -2.73
CA LEU A 168 0.77 -8.02 -3.48
C LEU A 168 1.67 -7.19 -4.40
N ALA A 169 1.15 -6.14 -5.03
CA ALA A 169 1.98 -5.21 -5.80
C ALA A 169 3.01 -4.49 -4.91
N VAL A 170 2.66 -4.11 -3.68
CA VAL A 170 3.60 -3.52 -2.71
C VAL A 170 4.72 -4.51 -2.35
N ALA A 171 4.39 -5.77 -2.07
CA ALA A 171 5.40 -6.81 -1.83
C ALA A 171 6.35 -6.99 -3.01
N GLU A 172 5.83 -6.98 -4.24
CA GLU A 172 6.64 -7.06 -5.45
C GLU A 172 7.57 -5.85 -5.60
N GLN A 173 7.12 -4.64 -5.24
CA GLN A 173 8.01 -3.47 -5.25
C GLN A 173 9.13 -3.60 -4.22
N HIS A 174 8.85 -4.10 -3.00
CA HIS A 174 9.89 -4.37 -2.01
C HIS A 174 10.95 -5.33 -2.55
N ARG A 175 10.53 -6.40 -3.24
CA ARG A 175 11.46 -7.34 -3.89
C ARG A 175 12.30 -6.63 -4.97
N ARG A 176 11.68 -5.80 -5.81
CA ARG A 176 12.36 -5.05 -6.89
C ARG A 176 13.29 -3.95 -6.39
N SER A 177 13.10 -3.46 -5.17
CA SER A 177 14.02 -2.52 -4.51
C SER A 177 15.15 -3.23 -3.74
N GLY A 178 15.24 -4.56 -3.80
CA GLY A 178 16.21 -5.35 -3.05
C GLY A 178 15.85 -5.58 -1.57
N ASP A 179 14.69 -5.08 -1.12
CA ASP A 179 14.20 -5.25 0.26
C ASP A 179 13.39 -6.54 0.39
N LEU A 180 14.09 -7.66 0.20
CA LEU A 180 13.50 -8.99 0.18
C LEU A 180 12.85 -9.37 1.52
N LEU A 181 13.42 -8.93 2.65
CA LEU A 181 12.88 -9.22 3.98
C LEU A 181 11.48 -8.62 4.15
N SER A 182 11.27 -7.37 3.75
CA SER A 182 9.94 -6.74 3.80
C SER A 182 8.96 -7.41 2.83
N ALA A 183 9.42 -7.81 1.65
CA ALA A 183 8.59 -8.53 0.68
C ALA A 183 8.11 -9.87 1.26
N LEU A 184 9.00 -10.69 1.81
CA LEU A 184 8.68 -11.98 2.44
C LEU A 184 7.73 -11.80 3.62
N THR A 185 8.04 -10.87 4.52
CA THR A 185 7.19 -10.60 5.71
C THR A 185 5.76 -10.24 5.30
N LEU A 186 5.61 -9.37 4.31
CA LEU A 186 4.29 -8.97 3.81
C LEU A 186 3.58 -10.11 3.09
N LEU A 187 4.27 -10.88 2.25
CA LEU A 187 3.69 -12.02 1.54
C LEU A 187 3.22 -13.13 2.49
N GLN A 188 3.98 -13.42 3.55
CA GLN A 188 3.58 -14.38 4.58
C GLN A 188 2.26 -13.96 5.23
N GLN A 189 2.17 -12.71 5.68
CA GLN A 189 0.96 -12.16 6.30
C GLN A 189 -0.24 -12.20 5.34
N LEU A 190 -0.04 -11.80 4.08
CA LEU A 190 -1.09 -11.79 3.07
C LEU A 190 -1.58 -13.18 2.71
N ALA A 191 -0.68 -14.16 2.59
CA ALA A 191 -1.04 -15.54 2.30
C ALA A 191 -1.90 -16.12 3.43
N THR A 192 -1.50 -15.95 4.70
CA THR A 192 -2.28 -16.39 5.85
C THR A 192 -3.66 -15.71 5.91
N GLN A 193 -3.70 -14.37 5.79
CA GLN A 193 -4.96 -13.63 5.81
C GLN A 193 -5.89 -14.02 4.64
N ALA A 194 -5.33 -14.30 3.46
CA ALA A 194 -6.12 -14.70 2.30
C ALA A 194 -6.76 -16.08 2.50
N VAL A 195 -6.02 -17.04 3.08
CA VAL A 195 -6.58 -18.34 3.48
C VAL A 195 -7.74 -18.17 4.46
N GLU A 196 -7.58 -17.34 5.48
CA GLU A 196 -8.61 -17.07 6.49
C GLU A 196 -9.85 -16.39 5.89
N THR A 197 -9.66 -15.47 4.93
CA THR A 197 -10.74 -14.61 4.40
C THR A 197 -11.48 -15.24 3.22
N PHE A 198 -10.74 -15.88 2.31
CA PHE A 198 -11.28 -16.37 1.03
C PHE A 198 -11.24 -17.89 0.91
N GLY A 199 -10.49 -18.59 1.77
CA GLY A 199 -10.24 -20.02 1.69
C GLY A 199 -8.95 -20.36 0.93
N ALA A 200 -8.40 -21.55 1.20
CA ALA A 200 -7.09 -21.98 0.71
C ALA A 200 -6.98 -22.11 -0.82
N THR A 201 -8.09 -22.41 -1.49
CA THR A 201 -8.15 -22.69 -2.93
C THR A 201 -8.82 -21.57 -3.74
N ASP A 202 -9.17 -20.44 -3.10
CA ASP A 202 -9.61 -19.24 -3.82
C ASP A 202 -8.49 -18.72 -4.72
N GLN A 203 -8.87 -18.23 -5.90
CA GLN A 203 -7.91 -17.75 -6.90
C GLN A 203 -6.97 -16.67 -6.35
N ALA A 204 -7.49 -15.76 -5.52
CA ALA A 204 -6.68 -14.68 -4.98
C ALA A 204 -5.71 -15.20 -3.89
N THR A 205 -6.14 -16.18 -3.10
CA THR A 205 -5.28 -16.87 -2.12
C THR A 205 -4.15 -17.63 -2.78
N VAL A 206 -4.45 -18.39 -3.83
CA VAL A 206 -3.44 -19.17 -4.57
C VAL A 206 -2.40 -18.24 -5.20
N VAL A 207 -2.81 -17.10 -5.76
CA VAL A 207 -1.88 -16.09 -6.28
C VAL A 207 -0.97 -15.55 -5.16
N ALA A 208 -1.51 -15.23 -3.98
CA ALA A 208 -0.71 -14.75 -2.85
C ALA A 208 0.34 -15.78 -2.38
N ARG A 209 -0.07 -17.05 -2.24
CA ARG A 209 0.83 -18.17 -1.86
C ARG A 209 1.91 -18.42 -2.91
N ASN A 210 1.56 -18.36 -4.21
CA ASN A 210 2.53 -18.47 -5.30
C ASN A 210 3.58 -17.35 -5.26
N ASN A 211 3.16 -16.11 -4.97
CA ASN A 211 4.09 -14.99 -4.83
C ASN A 211 5.03 -15.17 -3.64
N LEU A 212 4.54 -15.72 -2.51
CA LEU A 212 5.38 -16.07 -1.37
C LEU A 212 6.42 -17.14 -1.72
N ALA A 213 5.99 -18.24 -2.34
CA ALA A 213 6.89 -19.30 -2.79
C ALA A 213 7.95 -18.79 -3.79
N PHE A 214 7.55 -17.88 -4.68
CA PHE A 214 8.48 -17.24 -5.62
C PHE A 214 9.49 -16.34 -4.90
N ALA A 215 9.06 -15.55 -3.91
CA ALA A 215 9.95 -14.71 -3.12
C ALA A 215 10.92 -15.53 -2.28
N LEU A 216 10.48 -16.67 -1.73
CA LEU A 216 11.34 -17.63 -1.02
C LEU A 216 12.45 -18.16 -1.96
N ALA A 217 12.09 -18.53 -3.19
CA ALA A 217 13.04 -18.96 -4.20
C ALA A 217 14.09 -17.88 -4.49
N VAL A 218 13.66 -16.65 -4.79
CA VAL A 218 14.58 -15.52 -5.03
C VAL A 218 15.46 -15.22 -3.81
N GLY A 219 14.98 -15.54 -2.60
CA GLY A 219 15.73 -15.41 -1.36
C GLY A 219 16.74 -16.49 -1.05
N GLY A 220 16.86 -17.53 -1.90
CA GLY A 220 17.74 -18.67 -1.61
C GLY A 220 17.11 -19.72 -0.69
N PHE A 221 15.86 -19.52 -0.23
CA PHE A 221 15.09 -20.47 0.58
C PHE A 221 14.48 -21.56 -0.32
N ARG A 222 15.35 -22.30 -1.00
CA ARG A 222 14.99 -23.26 -2.06
C ARG A 222 14.05 -24.35 -1.54
N HIS A 223 14.33 -24.89 -0.35
CA HIS A 223 13.55 -25.99 0.22
C HIS A 223 12.13 -25.52 0.55
N GLU A 224 12.03 -24.39 1.24
CA GLU A 224 10.79 -23.77 1.66
C GLU A 224 9.94 -23.35 0.45
N ALA A 225 10.58 -22.88 -0.63
CA ALA A 225 9.88 -22.58 -1.88
C ALA A 225 9.30 -23.84 -2.53
N ILE A 226 10.04 -24.95 -2.55
CA ILE A 226 9.57 -26.23 -3.09
C ILE A 226 8.38 -26.76 -2.28
N GLU A 227 8.49 -26.75 -0.95
CA GLU A 227 7.40 -27.17 -0.07
C GLU A 227 6.14 -26.33 -0.31
N ALA A 228 6.29 -25.00 -0.33
CA ALA A 228 5.17 -24.09 -0.55
C ALA A 228 4.48 -24.30 -1.91
N TYR A 229 5.24 -24.58 -2.99
CA TYR A 229 4.63 -24.89 -4.28
C TYR A 229 3.92 -26.25 -4.31
N TRP A 230 4.46 -27.27 -3.62
CA TRP A 230 3.79 -28.55 -3.51
C TRP A 230 2.48 -28.45 -2.74
N GLU A 231 2.46 -27.74 -1.61
CA GLU A 231 1.22 -27.51 -0.85
C GLU A 231 0.13 -26.85 -1.72
N ILE A 232 0.51 -25.88 -2.56
CA ILE A 232 -0.43 -25.24 -3.49
C ILE A 232 -1.01 -26.28 -4.47
N LEU A 233 -0.17 -27.12 -5.06
CA LEU A 233 -0.61 -28.12 -6.03
C LEU A 233 -1.48 -29.20 -5.40
N ASP A 234 -1.16 -29.64 -4.19
CA ASP A 234 -1.93 -30.65 -3.46
C ASP A 234 -3.32 -30.12 -3.08
N ASP A 235 -3.40 -28.88 -2.58
CA ASP A 235 -4.67 -28.22 -2.27
C ASP A 235 -5.56 -28.04 -3.51
N LEU A 236 -4.96 -27.65 -4.64
CA LEU A 236 -5.67 -27.50 -5.92
C LEU A 236 -6.17 -28.85 -6.46
N ALA A 237 -5.34 -29.90 -6.37
CA ALA A 237 -5.71 -31.24 -6.80
C ALA A 237 -6.86 -31.80 -5.94
N ALA A 238 -6.81 -31.61 -4.62
CA ALA A 238 -7.85 -32.04 -3.70
C ALA A 238 -9.20 -31.35 -3.99
N ALA A 239 -9.19 -30.10 -4.44
CA ALA A 239 -10.39 -29.34 -4.74
C ALA A 239 -11.01 -29.63 -6.12
N GLY A 240 -10.26 -30.21 -7.06
CA GLY A 240 -10.76 -30.56 -8.40
C GLY A 240 -11.18 -29.35 -9.26
N ILE A 241 -10.61 -28.17 -9.01
CA ILE A 241 -11.06 -26.91 -9.62
C ILE A 241 -10.28 -26.59 -10.90
N ALA A 242 -10.97 -26.62 -12.05
CA ALA A 242 -10.37 -26.29 -13.36
C ALA A 242 -10.00 -24.80 -13.54
N ASP A 243 -10.59 -23.89 -12.74
CA ASP A 243 -10.44 -22.43 -12.90
C ASP A 243 -9.11 -21.88 -12.35
N GLN A 244 -8.22 -22.74 -11.85
CA GLN A 244 -6.92 -22.37 -11.28
C GLN A 244 -5.73 -22.67 -12.21
N ALA A 245 -5.99 -23.05 -13.45
CA ALA A 245 -4.99 -23.56 -14.40
C ALA A 245 -3.75 -22.65 -14.57
N LYS A 246 -3.93 -21.32 -14.53
CA LYS A 246 -2.79 -20.38 -14.64
C LYS A 246 -1.90 -20.42 -13.40
N ALA A 247 -2.48 -20.40 -12.21
CA ALA A 247 -1.73 -20.38 -10.96
C ALA A 247 -1.04 -21.73 -10.72
N GLU A 248 -1.70 -22.84 -11.08
CA GLU A 248 -1.13 -24.18 -11.09
C GLU A 248 0.07 -24.27 -12.05
N MET A 249 -0.08 -23.76 -13.28
CA MET A 249 1.01 -23.71 -14.27
C MET A 249 2.24 -22.97 -13.72
N PHE A 250 2.06 -21.80 -13.09
CA PHE A 250 3.17 -21.06 -12.49
C PHE A 250 3.86 -21.83 -11.35
N ALA A 251 3.10 -22.51 -10.50
CA ALA A 251 3.66 -23.34 -9.43
C ALA A 251 4.53 -24.47 -10.01
N ARG A 252 4.01 -25.21 -11.00
CA ARG A 252 4.75 -26.29 -11.68
C ARG A 252 6.02 -25.80 -12.39
N GLN A 253 5.93 -24.66 -13.07
CA GLN A 253 7.07 -24.08 -13.77
C GLN A 253 8.18 -23.69 -12.81
N ASN A 254 7.84 -23.06 -11.68
CA ASN A 254 8.83 -22.68 -10.68
C ASN A 254 9.40 -23.89 -9.94
N LEU A 255 8.60 -24.92 -9.65
CA LEU A 255 9.10 -26.20 -9.15
C LEU A 255 10.11 -26.85 -10.09
N ALA A 256 9.82 -26.90 -11.40
CA ALA A 256 10.74 -27.46 -12.38
C ALA A 256 12.09 -26.72 -12.35
N ARG A 257 12.07 -25.37 -12.27
CA ARG A 257 13.28 -24.55 -12.12
C ARG A 257 14.00 -24.84 -10.80
N LEU A 258 13.27 -24.94 -9.70
CA LEU A 258 13.81 -25.21 -8.37
C LEU A 258 14.36 -26.62 -8.21
N HIS A 259 13.95 -27.59 -9.03
CA HIS A 259 14.52 -28.94 -9.02
C HIS A 259 15.77 -29.08 -9.91
N ASP A 260 16.11 -28.07 -10.71
CA ASP A 260 17.36 -28.07 -11.48
C ASP A 260 18.58 -28.11 -10.53
N PRO A 261 19.52 -29.05 -10.70
CA PRO A 261 20.77 -29.09 -9.92
C PRO A 261 21.59 -27.80 -10.00
N HIS A 262 21.46 -27.03 -11.09
CA HIS A 262 22.17 -25.78 -11.34
C HIS A 262 21.36 -24.54 -10.95
N TRP A 263 20.23 -24.72 -10.25
CA TRP A 263 19.41 -23.61 -9.80
C TRP A 263 20.23 -22.58 -9.02
N GLN A 264 19.98 -21.31 -9.35
CA GLN A 264 20.48 -20.14 -8.63
C GLN A 264 19.29 -19.22 -8.31
N PRO A 265 19.32 -18.52 -7.17
CA PRO A 265 18.26 -17.58 -6.75
C PRO A 265 17.94 -16.51 -7.80
#